data_AF-A0A4R8LKM3-F1
#
_entry.id   AF-A0A4R8LKM3-F1
#
_cell.length_a   1.000
_cell.length_b   1.000
_cell.length_c   1.000
_cell.angle_alpha   90.00
_cell.angle_beta   90.00
_cell.angle_gamma   90.00
#
_symmetry.space_group_name_H-M   'P 1'
#
loop_
_entity.id
_entity.type
_entity.pdbx_description
1 polymer ?
#
loop_
_entity_poly.entity_id
_entity_poly.type
_entity_poly.pdbx_seq_one_letter_code
_entity_poly.pdbx_strand_id
1 'polypeptide(L)'
;MSRCPSTTLLTFRFPLAACVPVALSPLFARVFASWFCTRSGVRLADGKRVSAARALMACVVSAALSTVLAAPLPAIAQQPAADAGSAAARADSAADADGAGSTDTPGAAAQGTDDADTGQASAVEKSFAARQQALDARTAQNNYDFEVKRHDCYSTFFVNHCVNKARDAMRAVQADIRRQQLALDDEKRAEHARQRDEQQALRQAQDEAQAPERAAQDARNQQAYEDKQRQHALNEAQRQAEAPQRAANEQAYEQKQRQHAIDQAQRGITPAQAAANQQAYDQKQADFQRQLDQAHQQAAQKAQERVEKQQRYEQKQIDAAQHKKDVEERQKQAAEKAQQKQQDELKQQQLEQQQKQQPQ
;
A
#
# COMPACT_ATOMS: atom_id res chain seq x y z
N MET A 1 -23.14 35.72 -77.82
CA MET A 1 -22.06 35.54 -76.83
C MET A 1 -22.55 36.23 -75.56
N SER A 2 -22.83 35.63 -74.41
CA SER A 2 -22.38 34.38 -73.82
C SER A 2 -23.45 33.83 -72.88
N ARG A 3 -23.45 32.51 -72.71
CA ARG A 3 -24.41 31.68 -71.97
C ARG A 3 -24.19 31.78 -70.45
N CYS A 4 -25.27 31.73 -69.68
CA CYS A 4 -25.27 31.47 -68.24
C CYS A 4 -24.87 30.00 -67.95
N PRO A 5 -24.07 29.72 -66.90
CA PRO A 5 -23.95 28.38 -66.36
C PRO A 5 -24.92 28.17 -65.19
N SER A 6 -25.72 27.11 -65.33
CA SER A 6 -26.48 26.42 -64.28
C SER A 6 -25.54 25.82 -63.23
N THR A 7 -25.77 26.10 -61.96
CA THR A 7 -25.15 25.38 -60.84
C THR A 7 -26.16 24.38 -60.27
N THR A 8 -25.83 23.11 -60.45
CA THR A 8 -26.58 21.91 -60.08
C THR A 8 -26.47 21.65 -58.56
N LEU A 9 -27.60 21.54 -57.86
CA LEU A 9 -27.69 21.08 -56.48
C LEU A 9 -27.59 19.55 -56.42
N LEU A 10 -26.52 19.05 -55.80
CA LEU A 10 -26.33 17.63 -55.47
C LEU A 10 -26.91 17.34 -54.08
N THR A 11 -28.11 16.77 -54.05
CA THR A 11 -28.70 16.14 -52.85
C THR A 11 -28.04 14.79 -52.59
N PHE A 12 -27.17 14.73 -51.58
CA PHE A 12 -26.66 13.46 -51.03
C PHE A 12 -27.61 12.91 -49.97
N ARG A 13 -28.12 11.70 -50.20
CA ARG A 13 -29.02 10.94 -49.34
C ARG A 13 -28.18 9.85 -48.65
N PHE A 14 -27.93 10.00 -47.34
CA PHE A 14 -27.24 8.97 -46.54
C PHE A 14 -28.23 7.94 -45.98
N PRO A 15 -27.91 6.63 -45.97
CA PRO A 15 -28.76 5.59 -45.43
C PRO A 15 -28.58 5.43 -43.91
N LEU A 16 -29.70 5.36 -43.19
CA LEU A 16 -29.79 4.95 -41.79
C LEU A 16 -29.48 3.46 -41.68
N ALA A 17 -28.33 3.12 -41.10
CA ALA A 17 -27.96 1.77 -40.69
C ALA A 17 -28.22 1.59 -39.18
N ALA A 18 -28.75 0.42 -38.84
CA ALA A 18 -29.24 0.02 -37.54
C ALA A 18 -28.16 0.00 -36.44
N CYS A 19 -28.47 0.59 -35.28
CA CYS A 19 -27.73 0.41 -34.04
C CYS A 19 -28.42 -0.66 -33.18
N VAL A 20 -27.73 -1.78 -32.97
CA VAL A 20 -28.07 -2.82 -31.99
C VAL A 20 -27.38 -2.49 -30.66
N PRO A 21 -28.08 -2.42 -29.51
CA PRO A 21 -27.42 -2.21 -28.23
C PRO A 21 -26.84 -3.53 -27.69
N VAL A 22 -25.51 -3.56 -27.51
CA VAL A 22 -24.80 -4.62 -26.78
C VAL A 22 -24.82 -4.28 -25.29
N ALA A 23 -25.41 -5.16 -24.48
CA ALA A 23 -25.41 -5.08 -23.02
C ALA A 23 -24.07 -5.55 -22.44
N LEU A 24 -23.41 -4.70 -21.63
CA LEU A 24 -22.23 -5.08 -20.84
C LEU A 24 -22.64 -5.53 -19.42
N SER A 25 -22.12 -6.69 -19.03
CA SER A 25 -22.40 -7.40 -17.77
C SER A 25 -21.73 -6.77 -16.53
N PRO A 26 -22.34 -6.89 -15.34
CA PRO A 26 -21.92 -6.23 -14.09
C PRO A 26 -20.91 -7.07 -13.26
N LEU A 27 -19.84 -7.58 -13.87
CA LEU A 27 -18.85 -8.41 -13.16
C LEU A 27 -17.52 -7.70 -12.86
N PHE A 28 -17.30 -6.48 -13.33
CA PHE A 28 -16.05 -5.74 -13.08
C PHE A 28 -16.04 -4.90 -11.80
N ALA A 29 -17.17 -4.75 -11.10
CA ALA A 29 -17.28 -3.88 -9.92
C ALA A 29 -16.79 -4.52 -8.60
N ARG A 30 -16.40 -5.81 -8.58
CA ARG A 30 -16.03 -6.52 -7.34
C ARG A 30 -14.53 -6.74 -7.10
N VAL A 31 -13.66 -6.40 -8.06
CA VAL A 31 -12.21 -6.66 -7.91
C VAL A 31 -11.46 -5.45 -7.33
N PHE A 32 -11.97 -4.23 -7.48
CA PHE A 32 -11.29 -3.02 -6.98
C PHE A 32 -11.43 -2.77 -5.47
N ALA A 33 -12.43 -3.36 -4.80
CA ALA A 33 -12.65 -3.15 -3.36
C ALA A 33 -11.73 -4.02 -2.46
N SER A 34 -11.04 -5.02 -3.01
CA SER A 34 -10.20 -5.94 -2.23
C SER A 34 -8.73 -5.50 -2.12
N TRP A 35 -8.27 -4.51 -2.90
CA TRP A 35 -6.86 -4.14 -2.95
C TRP A 35 -6.49 -2.97 -2.02
N PHE A 36 -7.47 -2.19 -1.58
CA PHE A 36 -7.22 -1.00 -0.74
C PHE A 36 -7.25 -1.24 0.78
N CYS A 37 -7.63 -2.43 1.26
CA CYS A 37 -7.72 -2.72 2.70
C CYS A 37 -6.49 -3.45 3.29
N THR A 38 -5.43 -3.72 2.52
CA THR A 38 -4.28 -4.53 3.01
C THR A 38 -2.96 -3.76 3.02
N ARG A 39 -2.96 -2.43 2.88
CA ARG A 39 -1.73 -1.62 2.85
C ARG A 39 -1.80 -0.37 3.72
N SER A 40 -2.11 -0.55 5.00
CA SER A 40 -1.95 0.48 6.03
C SER A 40 -1.24 -0.11 7.25
N GLY A 41 0.07 -0.39 7.09
CA GLY A 41 0.96 -0.72 8.19
C GLY A 41 1.50 0.56 8.82
N VAL A 42 0.83 1.07 9.85
CA VAL A 42 1.33 2.18 10.67
C VAL A 42 2.19 1.60 11.80
N ARG A 43 3.50 1.88 11.77
CA ARG A 43 4.40 1.69 12.92
C ARG A 43 4.28 2.93 13.82
N LEU A 44 3.67 2.76 15.00
CA LEU A 44 3.82 3.73 16.08
C LEU A 44 5.07 3.36 16.89
N ALA A 45 6.06 4.24 16.83
CA ALA A 45 7.04 4.39 17.90
C ALA A 45 6.37 5.12 19.08
N ASP A 46 6.95 4.90 20.26
CA ASP A 46 6.60 5.46 21.56
C ASP A 46 5.43 4.84 22.33
N GLY A 47 5.83 4.06 23.34
CA GLY A 47 4.98 3.48 24.34
C GLY A 47 4.35 4.54 25.23
N LYS A 48 3.01 4.54 25.25
CA LYS A 48 2.19 4.85 26.43
C LYS A 48 0.88 4.08 26.27
N ARG A 49 0.59 3.20 27.24
CA ARG A 49 -0.66 2.45 27.31
C ARG A 49 -1.78 3.43 27.66
N VAL A 50 -2.77 3.58 26.80
CA VAL A 50 -4.06 4.20 27.13
C VAL A 50 -5.17 3.24 26.73
N SER A 51 -6.05 3.00 27.69
CA SER A 51 -7.06 1.94 27.75
C SER A 51 -8.11 2.00 26.64
N ALA A 52 -8.37 0.83 26.06
CA ALA A 52 -9.46 0.54 25.14
C ALA A 52 -10.82 0.59 25.88
N ALA A 53 -11.53 1.72 25.82
CA ALA A 53 -12.93 1.80 26.27
C ALA A 53 -13.79 2.87 25.58
N ARG A 54 -13.29 3.56 24.54
CA ARG A 54 -14.04 4.62 23.84
C ARG A 54 -13.75 4.65 22.34
N ALA A 55 -14.15 3.60 21.63
CA ALA A 55 -14.12 3.59 20.15
C ALA A 55 -15.15 2.60 19.56
N LEU A 56 -16.29 2.42 20.22
CA LEU A 56 -17.40 1.59 19.73
C LEU A 56 -18.73 2.32 19.98
N MET A 57 -18.92 3.49 19.37
CA MET A 57 -20.25 4.13 19.35
C MET A 57 -20.36 5.24 18.29
N ALA A 58 -20.08 4.93 17.02
CA ALA A 58 -20.41 5.83 15.90
C ALA A 58 -20.35 5.09 14.56
N CYS A 59 -21.24 4.13 14.30
CA CYS A 59 -21.40 3.58 12.94
C CYS A 59 -22.74 2.85 12.68
N VAL A 60 -23.84 3.24 13.34
CA VAL A 60 -25.16 2.64 13.08
C VAL A 60 -26.29 3.67 13.21
N VAL A 61 -26.34 4.68 12.33
CA VAL A 61 -27.59 5.39 11.99
C VAL A 61 -27.43 5.89 10.54
N SER A 62 -28.50 5.81 9.76
CA SER A 62 -28.67 6.35 8.39
C SER A 62 -28.42 5.39 7.23
N ALA A 63 -29.14 4.26 7.23
CA ALA A 63 -29.52 3.58 6.00
C ALA A 63 -31.03 3.33 6.02
N ALA A 64 -31.85 4.30 5.59
CA ALA A 64 -33.24 4.05 5.18
C ALA A 64 -33.85 5.23 4.40
N LEU A 65 -34.63 4.88 3.38
CA LEU A 65 -35.60 5.68 2.59
C LEU A 65 -35.08 6.62 1.49
N SER A 66 -35.25 6.20 0.24
CA SER A 66 -36.18 6.86 -0.69
C SER A 66 -36.46 5.98 -1.92
N THR A 67 -37.67 5.45 -1.99
CA THR A 67 -38.30 4.81 -3.15
C THR A 67 -39.09 5.86 -3.94
N VAL A 68 -38.83 6.00 -5.24
CA VAL A 68 -39.59 6.87 -6.15
C VAL A 68 -40.60 6.03 -6.91
N LEU A 69 -41.88 6.39 -6.82
CA LEU A 69 -43.00 5.79 -7.53
C LEU A 69 -43.38 6.64 -8.75
N ALA A 70 -43.57 5.99 -9.89
CA ALA A 70 -43.99 6.58 -11.17
C ALA A 70 -45.52 6.55 -11.32
N ALA A 71 -46.10 7.58 -11.97
CA ALA A 71 -47.42 7.53 -12.62
C ALA A 71 -47.53 8.61 -13.74
N PRO A 72 -48.42 8.45 -14.76
CA PRO A 72 -48.34 9.15 -16.05
C PRO A 72 -49.48 10.16 -16.41
N LEU A 73 -49.15 11.21 -17.20
CA LEU A 73 -49.88 11.99 -18.27
C LEU A 73 -51.27 12.64 -17.98
N PRO A 74 -51.79 13.68 -18.74
CA PRO A 74 -51.42 14.17 -20.09
C PRO A 74 -51.40 15.72 -20.38
N ALA A 75 -50.92 16.04 -21.59
CA ALA A 75 -51.04 17.19 -22.52
C ALA A 75 -51.86 18.48 -22.20
N ILE A 76 -51.28 19.67 -22.53
CA ILE A 76 -51.68 20.60 -23.63
C ILE A 76 -50.69 21.81 -23.75
N ALA A 77 -50.21 22.01 -24.99
CA ALA A 77 -49.76 23.20 -25.74
C ALA A 77 -48.92 24.37 -25.15
N GLN A 78 -47.77 24.61 -25.82
CA GLN A 78 -47.39 25.81 -26.62
C GLN A 78 -45.99 26.41 -26.33
N GLN A 79 -45.14 26.38 -27.37
CA GLN A 79 -43.78 26.94 -27.53
C GLN A 79 -43.80 28.50 -27.64
N PRO A 80 -42.67 29.27 -27.56
CA PRO A 80 -41.36 28.94 -28.17
C PRO A 80 -40.03 29.38 -27.49
N ALA A 81 -38.98 28.68 -27.93
CA ALA A 81 -37.59 29.05 -28.26
C ALA A 81 -36.81 30.09 -27.44
N ALA A 82 -35.68 29.64 -26.85
CA ALA A 82 -34.32 30.21 -26.92
C ALA A 82 -33.40 29.24 -26.16
N ASP A 83 -32.56 28.47 -26.84
CA ASP A 83 -31.17 28.77 -27.21
C ASP A 83 -30.15 28.75 -26.06
N ALA A 84 -29.08 28.00 -26.35
CA ALA A 84 -27.73 28.05 -25.79
C ALA A 84 -27.44 27.51 -24.37
N GLY A 85 -26.51 26.56 -24.33
CA GLY A 85 -25.38 26.68 -23.40
C GLY A 85 -25.20 25.54 -22.40
N SER A 86 -24.65 24.43 -22.88
CA SER A 86 -24.04 23.37 -22.10
C SER A 86 -22.93 23.90 -21.16
N ALA A 87 -23.17 23.85 -19.85
CA ALA A 87 -22.14 23.98 -18.83
C ALA A 87 -21.46 22.62 -18.61
N ALA A 88 -20.31 22.44 -19.25
CA ALA A 88 -19.42 21.32 -19.00
C ALA A 88 -18.59 21.56 -17.72
N ALA A 89 -18.61 20.53 -16.89
CA ALA A 89 -17.78 20.30 -15.72
C ALA A 89 -16.30 20.68 -15.92
N ARG A 90 -15.73 21.39 -14.93
CA ARG A 90 -14.29 21.36 -14.67
C ARG A 90 -14.03 20.38 -13.54
N ALA A 91 -13.20 19.39 -13.86
CA ALA A 91 -12.58 18.48 -12.94
C ALA A 91 -11.38 19.17 -12.29
N ASP A 92 -11.30 19.12 -10.95
CA ASP A 92 -10.07 19.35 -10.22
C ASP A 92 -9.36 18.00 -10.05
N SER A 93 -8.11 17.95 -10.50
CA SER A 93 -7.17 16.87 -10.21
C SER A 93 -5.97 17.45 -9.50
N ALA A 94 -5.63 16.80 -8.39
CA ALA A 94 -4.50 17.06 -7.52
C ALA A 94 -3.13 17.00 -8.22
N ALA A 95 -2.17 17.74 -7.68
CA ALA A 95 -0.76 17.37 -7.73
C ALA A 95 -0.07 17.81 -6.43
N ASP A 96 0.32 16.82 -5.65
CA ASP A 96 1.34 16.87 -4.61
C ASP A 96 2.72 17.24 -5.20
N ALA A 97 3.50 18.02 -4.46
CA ALA A 97 4.96 17.93 -4.45
C ALA A 97 5.52 18.51 -3.14
N ASP A 98 5.97 17.59 -2.28
CA ASP A 98 6.96 17.80 -1.22
C ASP A 98 8.27 18.38 -1.76
N GLY A 99 8.90 19.26 -0.99
CA GLY A 99 10.22 19.80 -1.30
C GLY A 99 10.76 20.72 -0.21
N ALA A 100 11.24 20.11 0.88
CA ALA A 100 11.98 20.79 1.95
C ALA A 100 13.29 21.43 1.45
N GLY A 101 13.56 22.66 1.88
CA GLY A 101 14.81 23.36 1.58
C GLY A 101 14.91 24.70 2.30
N SER A 102 15.22 24.66 3.59
CA SER A 102 15.57 25.81 4.42
C SER A 102 16.91 26.41 4.00
N THR A 103 16.94 27.70 3.63
CA THR A 103 18.08 28.59 3.91
C THR A 103 17.57 30.00 4.19
N ASP A 104 17.90 30.48 5.39
CA ASP A 104 17.74 31.85 5.86
C ASP A 104 18.50 32.83 4.94
N THR A 105 17.82 33.89 4.51
CA THR A 105 18.44 35.20 4.24
C THR A 105 17.38 36.29 4.44
N PRO A 106 17.58 37.25 5.36
CA PRO A 106 16.67 38.37 5.51
C PRO A 106 17.05 39.46 4.50
N GLY A 107 16.25 39.59 3.44
CA GLY A 107 16.47 40.58 2.38
C GLY A 107 15.18 41.28 2.00
N ALA A 108 15.01 42.48 2.57
CA ALA A 108 14.29 43.63 2.02
C ALA A 108 12.94 43.40 1.29
N ALA A 109 11.89 43.87 1.97
CA ALA A 109 10.68 44.48 1.40
C ALA A 109 10.69 44.70 -0.13
N ALA A 110 10.01 43.80 -0.84
CA ALA A 110 9.22 44.15 -2.01
C ALA A 110 7.76 43.91 -1.62
N GLN A 111 7.18 44.89 -0.92
CA GLN A 111 5.73 45.00 -0.82
C GLN A 111 5.24 45.20 -2.25
N GLY A 112 4.64 44.15 -2.81
CA GLY A 112 3.92 44.23 -4.07
C GLY A 112 2.94 45.38 -3.99
N THR A 113 3.02 46.28 -4.97
CA THR A 113 2.14 47.43 -5.14
C THR A 113 0.75 47.01 -5.66
N ASP A 114 0.23 45.88 -5.19
CA ASP A 114 -1.09 45.33 -5.59
C ASP A 114 -2.19 45.68 -4.55
N ASP A 115 -1.81 46.20 -3.38
CA ASP A 115 -2.75 46.62 -2.33
C ASP A 115 -3.42 47.98 -2.61
N ALA A 116 -2.82 48.82 -3.46
CA ALA A 116 -3.35 50.16 -3.75
C ALA A 116 -4.61 50.11 -4.63
N ASP A 117 -4.63 49.21 -5.62
CA ASP A 117 -5.73 49.09 -6.59
C ASP A 117 -6.95 48.39 -5.98
N THR A 118 -6.72 47.30 -5.23
CA THR A 118 -7.76 46.63 -4.45
C THR A 118 -8.34 47.57 -3.37
N GLY A 119 -7.48 48.41 -2.77
CA GLY A 119 -7.89 49.44 -1.82
C GLY A 119 -8.80 50.50 -2.45
N GLN A 120 -8.50 50.95 -3.67
CA GLN A 120 -9.28 51.96 -4.39
C GLN A 120 -10.63 51.43 -4.89
N ALA A 121 -10.67 50.21 -5.46
CA ALA A 121 -11.93 49.57 -5.85
C ALA A 121 -12.88 49.41 -4.64
N SER A 122 -12.34 48.99 -3.49
CA SER A 122 -13.12 48.86 -2.26
C SER A 122 -13.57 50.21 -1.68
N ALA A 123 -12.82 51.30 -1.88
CA ALA A 123 -13.17 52.63 -1.43
C ALA A 123 -14.29 53.24 -2.28
N VAL A 124 -14.25 53.03 -3.60
CA VAL A 124 -15.30 53.45 -4.53
C VAL A 124 -16.61 52.72 -4.22
N GLU A 125 -16.57 51.41 -3.98
CA GLU A 125 -17.76 50.64 -3.62
C GLU A 125 -18.38 51.07 -2.28
N LYS A 126 -17.54 51.33 -1.27
CA LYS A 126 -17.99 51.92 0.00
C LYS A 126 -18.66 53.28 -0.19
N SER A 127 -18.17 54.11 -1.13
CA SER A 127 -18.77 55.42 -1.42
C SER A 127 -20.16 55.29 -2.06
N PHE A 128 -20.38 54.29 -2.91
CA PHE A 128 -21.69 54.00 -3.48
C PHE A 128 -22.66 53.45 -2.43
N ALA A 129 -22.20 52.56 -1.54
CA ALA A 129 -22.99 52.01 -0.46
C ALA A 129 -23.46 53.11 0.52
N ALA A 130 -22.57 54.05 0.89
CA ALA A 130 -22.92 55.17 1.76
C ALA A 130 -23.97 56.10 1.13
N ARG A 131 -23.85 56.40 -0.17
CA ARG A 131 -24.84 57.21 -0.88
C ARG A 131 -26.18 56.49 -1.02
N GLN A 132 -26.18 55.18 -1.24
CA GLN A 132 -27.40 54.37 -1.25
C GLN A 132 -28.10 54.41 0.12
N GLN A 133 -27.36 54.19 1.20
CA GLN A 133 -27.90 54.23 2.56
C GLN A 133 -28.52 55.59 2.90
N ALA A 134 -27.92 56.69 2.44
CA ALA A 134 -28.49 58.03 2.62
C ALA A 134 -29.82 58.20 1.87
N LEU A 135 -29.96 57.63 0.67
CA LEU A 135 -31.21 57.65 -0.10
C LEU A 135 -32.30 56.79 0.56
N ASP A 136 -31.92 55.64 1.11
CA ASP A 136 -32.84 54.75 1.85
C ASP A 136 -33.33 55.43 3.14
N ALA A 137 -32.42 56.09 3.88
CA ALA A 137 -32.77 56.88 5.06
C ALA A 137 -33.71 58.05 4.71
N ARG A 138 -33.48 58.76 3.59
CA ARG A 138 -34.38 59.81 3.12
C ARG A 138 -35.76 59.27 2.74
N THR A 139 -35.82 58.07 2.17
CA THR A 139 -37.08 57.39 1.85
C THR A 139 -37.85 57.06 3.12
N ALA A 140 -37.17 56.48 4.11
CA ALA A 140 -37.76 56.16 5.41
C ALA A 140 -38.30 57.41 6.12
N GLN A 141 -37.51 58.49 6.13
CA GLN A 141 -37.93 59.77 6.71
C GLN A 141 -39.15 60.35 6.00
N ASN A 142 -39.16 60.33 4.66
CA ASN A 142 -40.28 60.86 3.90
C ASN A 142 -41.60 60.08 4.16
N ASN A 143 -41.51 58.76 4.29
CA ASN A 143 -42.64 57.92 4.66
C ASN A 143 -43.11 58.23 6.09
N TYR A 144 -42.19 58.38 7.04
CA TYR A 144 -42.51 58.77 8.41
C TYR A 144 -43.23 60.13 8.48
N ASP A 145 -42.67 61.14 7.81
CA ASP A 145 -43.26 62.50 7.76
C ASP A 145 -44.67 62.48 7.16
N PHE A 146 -44.90 61.64 6.15
CA PHE A 146 -46.22 61.46 5.56
C PHE A 146 -47.21 60.83 6.55
N GLU A 147 -46.82 59.76 7.26
CA GLU A 147 -47.67 59.09 8.23
C GLU A 147 -48.05 60.01 9.40
N VAL A 148 -47.11 60.81 9.90
CA VAL A 148 -47.35 61.83 10.92
C VAL A 148 -48.33 62.88 10.40
N LYS A 149 -48.07 63.50 9.24
CA LYS A 149 -48.98 64.49 8.65
C LYS A 149 -50.36 63.91 8.36
N ARG A 150 -50.45 62.65 7.96
CA ARG A 150 -51.72 61.96 7.73
C ARG A 150 -52.50 61.84 9.04
N HIS A 151 -51.83 61.49 10.14
CA HIS A 151 -52.44 61.46 11.47
C HIS A 151 -52.95 62.84 11.89
N ASP A 152 -52.13 63.88 11.71
CA ASP A 152 -52.50 65.26 12.04
C ASP A 152 -53.71 65.75 11.21
N CYS A 153 -53.78 65.38 9.93
CA CYS A 153 -54.89 65.75 9.05
C CYS A 153 -56.26 65.24 9.55
N TYR A 154 -56.33 64.12 10.30
CA TYR A 154 -57.59 63.62 10.85
C TYR A 154 -58.16 64.49 11.97
N SER A 155 -57.34 65.37 12.57
CA SER A 155 -57.80 66.38 13.53
C SER A 155 -58.36 67.65 12.88
N THR A 156 -58.29 67.75 11.54
CA THR A 156 -58.66 68.96 10.79
C THR A 156 -60.02 68.81 10.11
N PHE A 157 -60.81 69.89 10.00
CA PHE A 157 -62.14 69.84 9.36
C PHE A 157 -62.12 69.43 7.87
N PHE A 158 -61.06 69.74 7.11
CA PHE A 158 -60.92 69.38 5.70
C PHE A 158 -59.91 68.23 5.47
N VAL A 159 -60.16 67.08 6.10
CA VAL A 159 -59.27 65.89 6.08
C VAL A 159 -58.83 65.52 4.66
N ASN A 160 -59.77 65.42 3.71
CA ASN A 160 -59.46 64.97 2.35
C ASN A 160 -58.49 65.94 1.62
N HIS A 161 -58.68 67.25 1.77
CA HIS A 161 -57.77 68.23 1.16
C HIS A 161 -56.38 68.17 1.82
N CYS A 162 -56.34 68.08 3.16
CA CYS A 162 -55.10 67.98 3.92
C CYS A 162 -54.28 66.73 3.52
N VAL A 163 -54.92 65.56 3.45
CA VAL A 163 -54.25 64.29 3.08
C VAL A 163 -53.72 64.35 1.64
N ASN A 164 -54.47 64.95 0.71
CA ASN A 164 -54.00 65.09 -0.68
C ASN A 164 -52.77 65.98 -0.77
N LYS A 165 -52.76 67.12 -0.06
CA LYS A 165 -51.58 68.00 0.02
C LYS A 165 -50.37 67.27 0.63
N ALA A 166 -50.58 66.44 1.65
CA ALA A 166 -49.52 65.62 2.25
C ALA A 166 -48.98 64.56 1.26
N ARG A 167 -49.85 63.92 0.47
CA ARG A 167 -49.44 63.00 -0.60
C ARG A 167 -48.64 63.70 -1.69
N ASP A 168 -49.02 64.90 -2.09
CA ASP A 168 -48.32 65.64 -3.13
C ASP A 168 -46.91 66.04 -2.66
N ALA A 169 -46.76 66.44 -1.40
CA ALA A 169 -45.46 66.67 -0.79
C ALA A 169 -44.59 65.39 -0.72
N MET A 170 -45.20 64.24 -0.39
CA MET A 170 -44.53 62.94 -0.40
C MET A 170 -44.07 62.56 -1.81
N ARG A 171 -44.94 62.67 -2.82
CA ARG A 171 -44.62 62.39 -4.23
C ARG A 171 -43.49 63.27 -4.77
N ALA A 172 -43.45 64.54 -4.38
CA ALA A 172 -42.38 65.46 -4.79
C ALA A 172 -41.01 64.98 -4.29
N VAL A 173 -40.91 64.63 -3.01
CA VAL A 173 -39.65 64.12 -2.43
C VAL A 173 -39.29 62.74 -3.01
N GLN A 174 -40.27 61.86 -3.21
CA GLN A 174 -40.03 60.57 -3.86
C GLN A 174 -39.50 60.72 -5.30
N ALA A 175 -39.99 61.70 -6.06
CA ALA A 175 -39.47 62.00 -7.39
C ALA A 175 -38.00 62.43 -7.35
N ASP A 176 -37.61 63.24 -6.35
CA ASP A 176 -36.22 63.65 -6.18
C ASP A 176 -35.32 62.50 -5.72
N ILE A 177 -35.79 61.64 -4.81
CA ILE A 177 -35.06 60.42 -4.41
C ILE A 177 -34.83 59.53 -5.63
N ARG A 178 -35.86 59.31 -6.45
CA ARG A 178 -35.74 58.48 -7.66
C ARG A 178 -34.76 59.06 -8.67
N ARG A 179 -34.73 60.38 -8.86
CA ARG A 179 -33.72 61.05 -9.71
C ARG A 179 -32.30 60.78 -9.23
N GLN A 180 -32.07 60.85 -7.91
CA GLN A 180 -30.75 60.59 -7.33
C GLN A 180 -30.35 59.11 -7.40
N GLN A 181 -31.30 58.19 -7.24
CA GLN A 181 -31.07 56.75 -7.43
C GLN A 181 -30.65 56.43 -8.87
N LEU A 182 -31.36 56.98 -9.86
CA LEU A 182 -31.00 56.78 -11.27
C LEU A 182 -29.60 57.31 -11.59
N ALA A 183 -29.25 58.49 -11.08
CA ALA A 183 -27.90 59.04 -11.24
C ALA A 183 -26.82 58.13 -10.62
N LEU A 184 -27.08 57.60 -9.42
CA LEU A 184 -26.17 56.68 -8.73
C LEU A 184 -26.02 55.34 -9.48
N ASP A 185 -27.10 54.81 -10.04
CA ASP A 185 -27.06 53.58 -10.83
C ASP A 185 -26.37 53.76 -12.19
N ASP A 186 -26.51 54.93 -12.82
CA ASP A 186 -25.79 55.26 -14.05
C ASP A 186 -24.28 55.39 -13.80
N GLU A 187 -23.87 56.00 -12.68
CA GLU A 187 -22.46 56.01 -12.24
C GLU A 187 -21.91 54.60 -12.01
N LYS A 188 -22.64 53.75 -11.28
CA LYS A 188 -22.24 52.34 -11.07
C LYS A 188 -22.08 51.58 -12.38
N ARG A 189 -23.01 51.78 -13.33
CA ARG A 189 -22.95 51.13 -14.64
C ARG A 189 -21.71 51.59 -15.42
N ALA A 190 -21.37 52.88 -15.35
CA ALA A 190 -20.18 53.42 -15.99
C ALA A 190 -18.89 52.86 -15.37
N GLU A 191 -18.80 52.77 -14.05
CA GLU A 191 -17.64 52.18 -13.36
C GLU A 191 -17.44 50.71 -13.72
N HIS A 192 -18.51 49.90 -13.69
CA HIS A 192 -18.40 48.50 -14.10
C HIS A 192 -18.05 48.34 -15.59
N ALA A 193 -18.43 49.28 -16.44
CA ALA A 193 -17.98 49.27 -17.83
C ALA A 193 -16.47 49.50 -17.92
N ARG A 194 -15.94 50.51 -17.21
CA ARG A 194 -14.49 50.78 -17.14
C ARG A 194 -13.70 49.59 -16.62
N GLN A 195 -14.15 48.97 -15.53
CA GLN A 195 -13.51 47.77 -14.97
C GLN A 195 -13.46 46.62 -15.97
N ARG A 196 -14.51 46.41 -16.77
CA ARG A 196 -14.48 45.38 -17.82
C ARG A 196 -13.48 45.72 -18.91
N ASP A 197 -13.45 46.97 -19.36
CA ASP A 197 -12.53 47.42 -20.40
C ASP A 197 -11.07 47.30 -19.92
N GLU A 198 -10.78 47.67 -18.68
CA GLU A 198 -9.46 47.50 -18.03
C GLU A 198 -9.08 46.02 -17.92
N GLN A 199 -9.97 45.17 -17.42
CA GLN A 199 -9.70 43.73 -17.33
C GLN A 199 -9.51 43.08 -18.71
N GLN A 200 -10.25 43.52 -19.72
CA GLN A 200 -10.08 43.04 -21.09
C GLN A 200 -8.73 43.50 -21.66
N ALA A 201 -8.35 44.76 -21.44
CA ALA A 201 -7.04 45.26 -21.86
C ALA A 201 -5.89 44.50 -21.18
N LEU A 202 -6.00 44.20 -19.89
CA LEU A 202 -5.01 43.40 -19.17
C LEU A 202 -4.93 41.96 -19.71
N ARG A 203 -6.07 41.32 -20.00
CA ARG A 203 -6.08 39.98 -20.60
C ARG A 203 -5.46 39.98 -21.99
N GLN A 204 -5.82 40.94 -22.83
CA GLN A 204 -5.23 41.09 -24.17
C GLN A 204 -3.72 41.29 -24.09
N ALA A 205 -3.24 42.17 -23.20
CA ALA A 205 -1.81 42.38 -22.99
C ALA A 205 -1.09 41.11 -22.52
N GLN A 206 -1.70 40.32 -21.62
CA GLN A 206 -1.14 39.03 -21.18
C GLN A 206 -1.14 38.00 -22.32
N ASP A 207 -2.21 37.92 -23.09
CA ASP A 207 -2.33 36.98 -24.21
C ASP A 207 -1.33 37.28 -25.32
N GLU A 208 -1.07 38.57 -25.60
CA GLU A 208 -0.04 39.03 -26.52
C GLU A 208 1.37 38.73 -26.00
N ALA A 209 1.63 38.98 -24.71
CA ALA A 209 2.91 38.67 -24.08
C ALA A 209 3.22 37.16 -24.09
N GLN A 210 2.20 36.31 -23.89
CA GLN A 210 2.32 34.85 -23.90
C GLN A 210 2.22 34.22 -25.29
N ALA A 211 1.80 34.96 -26.31
CA ALA A 211 1.68 34.47 -27.69
C ALA A 211 2.94 33.79 -28.25
N PRO A 212 4.16 34.37 -28.12
CA PRO A 212 5.36 33.71 -28.63
C PRO A 212 5.70 32.43 -27.88
N GLU A 213 5.45 32.38 -26.57
CA GLU A 213 5.68 31.17 -25.76
C GLU A 213 4.70 30.06 -26.18
N ARG A 214 3.42 30.39 -26.38
CA ARG A 214 2.41 29.47 -26.92
C ARG A 214 2.82 28.91 -28.27
N ALA A 215 3.25 29.78 -29.20
CA ALA A 215 3.70 29.37 -30.52
C ALA A 215 4.96 28.48 -30.45
N ALA A 216 5.91 28.79 -29.57
CA ALA A 216 7.10 27.97 -29.35
C ALA A 216 6.74 26.59 -28.76
N GLN A 217 5.78 26.53 -27.85
CA GLN A 217 5.29 25.29 -27.27
C GLN A 217 4.56 24.43 -28.32
N ASP A 218 3.71 25.04 -29.15
CA ASP A 218 3.04 24.36 -30.25
C ASP A 218 4.04 23.78 -31.26
N ALA A 219 5.09 24.54 -31.62
CA ALA A 219 6.16 24.06 -32.48
C ALA A 219 6.91 22.86 -31.86
N ARG A 220 7.23 22.91 -30.55
CA ARG A 220 7.85 21.76 -29.84
C ARG A 220 6.95 20.54 -29.80
N ASN A 221 5.65 20.73 -29.59
CA ASN A 221 4.67 19.66 -29.57
C ASN A 221 4.56 18.98 -30.95
N GLN A 222 4.53 19.77 -32.02
CA GLN A 222 4.54 19.27 -33.41
C GLN A 222 5.80 18.47 -33.70
N GLN A 223 6.98 19.01 -33.38
CA GLN A 223 8.26 18.30 -33.55
C GLN A 223 8.29 16.99 -32.76
N ALA A 224 7.87 17.00 -31.51
CA ALA A 224 7.83 15.79 -30.68
C ALA A 224 6.86 14.74 -31.25
N TYR A 225 5.76 15.15 -31.88
CA TYR A 225 4.83 14.23 -32.54
C TYR A 225 5.46 13.60 -33.78
N GLU A 226 6.09 14.39 -34.64
CA GLU A 226 6.80 13.91 -35.83
C GLU A 226 7.97 12.97 -35.46
N ASP A 227 8.75 13.32 -34.42
CA ASP A 227 9.83 12.50 -33.92
C ASP A 227 9.33 11.12 -33.46
N LYS A 228 8.22 11.09 -32.72
CA LYS A 228 7.57 9.84 -32.28
C LYS A 228 7.08 9.02 -33.47
N GLN A 229 6.52 9.65 -34.50
CA GLN A 229 6.13 8.95 -35.73
C GLN A 229 7.34 8.31 -36.40
N ARG A 230 8.46 9.04 -36.53
CA ARG A 230 9.69 8.49 -37.11
C ARG A 230 10.26 7.35 -36.27
N GLN A 231 10.28 7.49 -34.95
CA GLN A 231 10.72 6.42 -34.05
C GLN A 231 9.84 5.18 -34.15
N HIS A 232 8.52 5.34 -34.28
CA HIS A 232 7.61 4.21 -34.47
C HIS A 232 7.94 3.44 -35.75
N ALA A 233 8.12 4.15 -36.87
CA ALA A 233 8.51 3.55 -38.14
C ALA A 233 9.86 2.82 -38.07
N LEU A 234 10.86 3.40 -37.39
CA LEU A 234 12.15 2.74 -37.18
C LEU A 234 12.04 1.49 -36.31
N ASN A 235 11.30 1.56 -35.21
CA ASN A 235 11.08 0.42 -34.32
C ASN A 235 10.31 -0.69 -35.03
N GLU A 236 9.35 -0.36 -35.89
CA GLU A 236 8.66 -1.34 -36.74
C GLU A 236 9.61 -2.00 -37.73
N ALA A 237 10.43 -1.21 -38.43
CA ALA A 237 11.43 -1.74 -39.35
C ALA A 237 12.44 -2.66 -38.64
N GLN A 238 12.91 -2.28 -37.44
CA GLN A 238 13.79 -3.12 -36.63
C GLN A 238 13.10 -4.41 -36.18
N ARG A 239 11.86 -4.33 -35.67
CA ARG A 239 11.10 -5.52 -35.29
C ARG A 239 10.88 -6.47 -36.46
N GLN A 240 10.65 -5.94 -37.66
CA GLN A 240 10.50 -6.74 -38.88
C GLN A 240 11.83 -7.38 -39.31
N ALA A 241 12.94 -6.62 -39.26
CA ALA A 241 14.27 -7.13 -39.58
C ALA A 241 14.72 -8.27 -38.64
N GLU A 242 14.40 -8.17 -37.35
CA GLU A 242 14.71 -9.18 -36.34
C GLU A 242 13.70 -10.34 -36.30
N ALA A 243 12.55 -10.22 -36.96
CA ALA A 243 11.52 -11.27 -36.97
C ALA A 243 12.04 -12.66 -37.38
N PRO A 244 12.80 -12.84 -38.47
CA PRO A 244 13.35 -14.15 -38.83
C PRO A 244 14.31 -14.69 -37.79
N GLN A 245 15.11 -13.82 -37.14
CA GLN A 245 16.04 -14.24 -36.10
C GLN A 245 15.29 -14.69 -34.83
N ARG A 246 14.20 -13.98 -34.45
CA ARG A 246 13.34 -14.41 -33.33
C ARG A 246 12.69 -15.76 -33.61
N ALA A 247 12.17 -15.97 -34.82
CA ALA A 247 11.60 -17.26 -35.23
C ALA A 247 12.65 -18.39 -35.20
N ALA A 248 13.87 -18.13 -35.68
CA ALA A 248 14.96 -19.11 -35.60
C ALA A 248 15.37 -19.44 -34.16
N ASN A 249 15.43 -18.43 -33.28
CA ASN A 249 15.73 -18.61 -31.86
C ASN A 249 14.65 -19.42 -31.14
N GLU A 250 13.37 -19.17 -31.45
CA GLU A 250 12.24 -19.93 -30.92
C GLU A 250 12.33 -21.40 -31.33
N GLN A 251 12.55 -21.67 -32.62
CA GLN A 251 12.76 -23.04 -33.12
C GLN A 251 13.95 -23.73 -32.46
N ALA A 252 15.08 -23.02 -32.29
CA ALA A 252 16.25 -23.56 -31.61
C ALA A 252 15.97 -23.88 -30.13
N TYR A 253 15.18 -23.04 -29.44
CA TYR A 253 14.77 -23.28 -28.06
C TYR A 253 13.87 -24.53 -27.96
N GLU A 254 12.87 -24.67 -28.83
CA GLU A 254 12.04 -25.87 -28.86
C GLU A 254 12.85 -27.13 -29.15
N GLN A 255 13.81 -27.07 -30.06
CA GLN A 255 14.70 -28.21 -30.34
C GLN A 255 15.50 -28.61 -29.11
N LYS A 256 16.04 -27.63 -28.36
CA LYS A 256 16.73 -27.90 -27.10
C LYS A 256 15.81 -28.51 -26.06
N GLN A 257 14.55 -28.05 -25.97
CA GLN A 257 13.57 -28.66 -25.06
C GLN A 257 13.28 -30.11 -25.43
N ARG A 258 13.09 -30.41 -26.73
CA ARG A 258 12.93 -31.79 -27.22
C ARG A 258 14.14 -32.65 -26.90
N GLN A 259 15.35 -32.13 -27.14
CA GLN A 259 16.58 -32.84 -26.83
C GLN A 259 16.70 -33.13 -25.33
N HIS A 260 16.39 -32.16 -24.48
CA HIS A 260 16.42 -32.34 -23.04
C HIS A 260 15.43 -33.42 -22.57
N ALA A 261 14.24 -33.49 -23.17
CA ALA A 261 13.28 -34.56 -22.88
C ALA A 261 13.80 -35.94 -23.29
N ILE A 262 14.45 -36.05 -24.46
CA ILE A 262 15.09 -37.30 -24.91
C ILE A 262 16.23 -37.70 -23.98
N ASP A 263 17.10 -36.76 -23.62
CA ASP A 263 18.22 -37.00 -22.72
C ASP A 263 17.75 -37.44 -21.34
N GLN A 264 16.66 -36.87 -20.82
CA GLN A 264 16.06 -37.31 -19.56
C GLN A 264 15.52 -38.73 -19.66
N ALA A 265 14.84 -39.07 -20.77
CA ALA A 265 14.37 -40.43 -21.02
C ALA A 265 15.53 -41.43 -21.11
N GLN A 266 16.67 -41.04 -21.68
CA GLN A 266 17.88 -41.88 -21.77
C GLN A 266 18.64 -41.99 -20.45
N ARG A 267 18.72 -40.93 -19.65
CA ARG A 267 19.39 -40.93 -18.34
C ARG A 267 18.55 -41.53 -17.23
N GLY A 268 17.25 -41.74 -17.46
CA GLY A 268 16.41 -42.50 -16.54
C GLY A 268 17.05 -43.86 -16.30
N ILE A 269 17.44 -44.13 -15.04
CA ILE A 269 17.89 -45.44 -14.61
C ILE A 269 16.81 -46.43 -15.05
N THR A 270 17.16 -47.34 -15.95
CA THR A 270 16.19 -48.34 -16.41
C THR A 270 15.61 -49.05 -15.19
N PRO A 271 14.31 -49.42 -15.19
CA PRO A 271 13.70 -50.08 -14.02
C PRO A 271 14.48 -51.33 -13.57
N ALA A 272 15.16 -52.01 -14.50
CA ALA A 272 16.09 -53.10 -14.21
C ALA A 272 17.33 -52.66 -13.42
N GLN A 273 17.97 -51.54 -13.78
CA GLN A 273 19.11 -50.99 -13.04
C GLN A 273 18.68 -50.41 -11.68
N ALA A 274 17.49 -49.82 -11.57
CA ALA A 274 16.96 -49.33 -10.30
C ALA A 274 16.72 -50.50 -9.33
N ALA A 275 16.11 -51.58 -9.83
CA ALA A 275 15.91 -52.81 -9.06
C ALA A 275 17.24 -53.46 -8.64
N ALA A 276 18.23 -53.52 -9.53
CA ALA A 276 19.56 -54.05 -9.21
C ALA A 276 20.29 -53.19 -8.14
N ASN A 277 20.21 -51.87 -8.23
CA ASN A 277 20.78 -50.96 -7.23
C ASN A 277 20.09 -51.10 -5.87
N GLN A 278 18.77 -51.27 -5.86
CA GLN A 278 17.99 -51.50 -4.65
C GLN A 278 18.36 -52.84 -3.99
N GLN A 279 18.42 -53.92 -4.77
CA GLN A 279 18.87 -55.23 -4.28
C GLN A 279 20.29 -55.18 -3.71
N ALA A 280 21.21 -54.48 -4.37
CA ALA A 280 22.57 -54.29 -3.87
C ALA A 280 22.61 -53.49 -2.57
N TYR A 281 21.69 -52.54 -2.38
CA TYR A 281 21.58 -51.79 -1.13
C TYR A 281 21.01 -52.67 0.00
N ASP A 282 19.95 -53.41 -0.26
CA ASP A 282 19.31 -54.30 0.71
C ASP A 282 20.26 -55.42 1.17
N GLN A 283 21.05 -55.98 0.24
CA GLN A 283 22.09 -56.96 0.57
C GLN A 283 23.14 -56.38 1.50
N LYS A 284 23.62 -55.16 1.24
CA LYS A 284 24.59 -54.48 2.12
C LYS A 284 24.02 -54.23 3.52
N GLN A 285 22.74 -53.88 3.63
CA GLN A 285 22.09 -53.74 4.94
C GLN A 285 22.03 -55.08 5.69
N ALA A 286 21.66 -56.17 5.01
CA ALA A 286 21.62 -57.49 5.60
C ALA A 286 23.01 -57.98 6.03
N ASP A 287 24.05 -57.71 5.24
CA ASP A 287 25.44 -58.03 5.57
C ASP A 287 25.92 -57.26 6.81
N PHE A 288 25.60 -55.97 6.89
CA PHE A 288 25.94 -55.15 8.04
C PHE A 288 25.27 -55.68 9.32
N GLN A 289 23.98 -56.05 9.24
CA GLN A 289 23.26 -56.62 10.37
C GLN A 289 23.87 -57.95 10.82
N ARG A 290 24.21 -58.84 9.88
CA ARG A 290 24.90 -60.10 10.18
C ARG A 290 26.24 -59.88 10.88
N GLN A 291 26.99 -58.85 10.44
CA GLN A 291 28.28 -58.52 11.04
C GLN A 291 28.13 -58.01 12.48
N LEU A 292 27.08 -57.23 12.77
CA LEU A 292 26.75 -56.81 14.14
C LEU A 292 26.41 -58.00 15.03
N ASP A 293 25.54 -58.90 14.54
CA ASP A 293 25.14 -60.09 15.30
C ASP A 293 26.34 -60.99 15.60
N GLN A 294 27.23 -61.17 14.62
CA GLN A 294 28.47 -61.93 14.81
C GLN A 294 29.40 -61.26 15.84
N ALA A 295 29.52 -59.93 15.81
CA ALA A 295 30.31 -59.19 16.78
C ALA A 295 29.74 -59.31 18.20
N HIS A 296 28.40 -59.27 18.36
CA HIS A 296 27.73 -59.48 19.64
C HIS A 296 27.97 -60.88 20.19
N GLN A 297 27.85 -61.91 19.35
CA GLN A 297 28.13 -63.30 19.75
C GLN A 297 29.58 -63.46 20.22
N GLN A 298 30.54 -62.91 19.48
CA GLN A 298 31.95 -62.96 19.88
C GLN A 298 32.23 -62.19 21.17
N ALA A 299 31.59 -61.04 21.37
CA ALA A 299 31.71 -60.28 22.62
C ALA A 299 31.15 -61.07 23.81
N ALA A 300 30.01 -61.73 23.65
CA ALA A 300 29.40 -62.57 24.67
C ALA A 300 30.30 -63.76 25.05
N GLN A 301 30.88 -64.45 24.05
CA GLN A 301 31.82 -65.55 24.29
C GLN A 301 33.07 -65.09 25.05
N LYS A 302 33.67 -63.97 24.63
CA LYS A 302 34.85 -63.41 25.32
C LYS A 302 34.52 -62.94 26.74
N ALA A 303 33.30 -62.46 26.99
CA ALA A 303 32.86 -62.09 28.33
C ALA A 303 32.76 -63.33 29.24
N GLN A 304 32.19 -64.43 28.74
CA GLN A 304 32.13 -65.71 29.46
C GLN A 304 33.54 -66.25 29.75
N GLU A 305 34.43 -66.23 28.76
CA GLU A 305 35.81 -66.70 28.93
C GLU A 305 36.57 -65.88 29.99
N ARG A 306 36.30 -64.57 30.09
CA ARG A 306 36.89 -63.72 31.15
C ARG A 306 36.41 -64.13 32.54
N VAL A 307 35.10 -64.41 32.69
CA VAL A 307 34.53 -64.87 33.96
C VAL A 307 35.13 -66.23 34.36
N GLU A 308 35.21 -67.19 33.44
CA GLU A 308 35.82 -68.50 33.70
C GLU A 308 37.30 -68.41 34.05
N LYS A 309 38.07 -67.56 33.35
CA LYS A 309 39.48 -67.31 33.68
C LYS A 309 39.63 -66.70 35.06
N GLN A 310 38.74 -65.77 35.42
CA GLN A 310 38.74 -65.16 36.74
C GLN A 310 38.44 -66.18 37.84
N GLN A 311 37.42 -67.04 37.66
CA GLN A 311 37.11 -68.13 38.58
C GLN A 311 38.27 -69.13 38.72
N ARG A 312 38.93 -69.51 37.61
CA ARG A 312 40.12 -70.37 37.65
C ARG A 312 41.29 -69.71 38.38
N TYR A 313 41.45 -68.39 38.26
CA TYR A 313 42.50 -67.67 38.98
C TYR A 313 42.21 -67.64 40.47
N GLU A 314 40.96 -67.37 40.87
CA GLU A 314 40.53 -67.40 42.27
C GLU A 314 40.69 -68.80 42.89
N GLN A 315 40.30 -69.86 42.18
CA GLN A 315 40.55 -71.25 42.61
C GLN A 315 42.04 -71.52 42.84
N LYS A 316 42.90 -71.12 41.89
CA LYS A 316 44.37 -71.27 42.06
C LYS A 316 44.91 -70.54 43.28
N GLN A 317 44.34 -69.38 43.66
CA GLN A 317 44.74 -68.67 44.88
C GLN A 317 44.34 -69.43 46.14
N ILE A 318 43.14 -70.01 46.17
CA ILE A 318 42.66 -70.85 47.28
C ILE A 318 43.53 -72.10 47.41
N ASP A 319 43.77 -72.80 46.30
CA ASP A 319 44.59 -74.03 46.26
C ASP A 319 46.03 -73.74 46.70
N ALA A 320 46.61 -72.61 46.25
CA ALA A 320 47.94 -72.20 46.68
C ALA A 320 48.00 -71.88 48.18
N ALA A 321 46.95 -71.27 48.75
CA ALA A 321 46.86 -71.00 50.19
C ALA A 321 46.69 -72.28 51.01
N GLN A 322 45.90 -73.25 50.52
CA GLN A 322 45.76 -74.58 51.15
C GLN A 322 47.09 -75.33 51.12
N HIS A 323 47.76 -75.39 49.96
CA HIS A 323 49.05 -76.06 49.83
C HIS A 323 50.12 -75.45 50.75
N LYS A 324 50.14 -74.12 50.93
CA LYS A 324 51.02 -73.48 51.91
C LYS A 324 50.76 -73.98 53.33
N LYS A 325 49.50 -74.04 53.76
CA LYS A 325 49.12 -74.56 55.08
C LYS A 325 49.55 -76.02 55.25
N ASP A 326 49.30 -76.86 54.25
CA ASP A 326 49.68 -78.28 54.28
C ASP A 326 51.20 -78.47 54.40
N VAL A 327 51.98 -77.63 53.69
CA VAL A 327 53.46 -77.65 53.77
C VAL A 327 53.93 -77.18 55.15
N GLU A 328 53.35 -76.11 55.71
CA GLU A 328 53.67 -75.62 57.05
C GLU A 328 53.34 -76.66 58.14
N GLU A 329 52.19 -77.34 58.05
CA GLU A 329 51.84 -78.45 58.95
C GLU A 329 52.85 -79.60 58.84
N ARG A 330 53.24 -79.98 57.61
CA ARG A 330 54.24 -81.03 57.40
C ARG A 330 55.61 -80.64 57.97
N GLN A 331 56.01 -79.37 57.86
CA GLN A 331 57.24 -78.86 58.45
C GLN A 331 57.20 -78.85 59.98
N LYS A 332 56.08 -78.45 60.60
CA LYS A 332 55.89 -78.53 62.06
C LYS A 332 55.99 -79.98 62.55
N GLN A 333 55.30 -80.90 61.89
CA GLN A 333 55.38 -82.33 62.23
C GLN A 333 56.80 -82.89 62.06
N ALA A 334 57.56 -82.44 61.05
CA ALA A 334 58.96 -82.85 60.87
C ALA A 334 59.88 -82.27 61.94
N ALA A 335 59.69 -81.00 62.33
CA ALA A 335 60.45 -80.35 63.40
C ALA A 335 60.17 -80.97 64.77
N GLU A 336 58.91 -81.30 65.08
CA GLU A 336 58.51 -82.03 66.29
C GLU A 336 59.16 -83.41 66.34
N LYS A 337 59.15 -84.16 65.23
CA LYS A 337 59.85 -85.46 65.13
C LYS A 337 61.37 -85.33 65.29
N ALA A 338 61.97 -84.26 64.79
CA ALA A 338 63.42 -84.01 64.94
C ALA A 338 63.78 -83.65 66.40
N GLN A 339 62.96 -82.82 67.07
CA GLN A 339 63.14 -82.51 68.49
C GLN A 339 62.96 -83.74 69.38
N GLN A 340 61.99 -84.61 69.06
CA GLN A 340 61.86 -85.91 69.75
C GLN A 340 63.13 -86.76 69.60
N LYS A 341 63.65 -86.90 68.38
CA LYS A 341 64.91 -87.65 68.15
C LYS A 341 66.10 -87.06 68.91
N GLN A 342 66.25 -85.74 68.95
CA GLN A 342 67.34 -85.11 69.72
C GLN A 342 67.20 -85.34 71.23
N GLN A 343 65.96 -85.30 71.76
CA GLN A 343 65.71 -85.64 73.15
C GLN A 343 66.03 -87.12 73.45
N ASP A 344 65.73 -88.02 72.50
CA ASP A 344 66.03 -89.44 72.63
C ASP A 344 67.55 -89.72 72.53
N GLU A 345 68.28 -89.07 71.63
CA GLU A 345 69.74 -89.17 71.50
C GLU A 345 70.48 -88.58 72.72
N LEU A 346 70.02 -87.45 73.26
CA LEU A 346 70.56 -86.87 74.50
C LEU A 346 70.36 -87.82 75.68
N LYS A 347 69.19 -88.47 75.79
CA LYS A 347 68.95 -89.52 76.79
C LYS A 347 69.87 -90.72 76.58
N GLN A 348 70.09 -91.15 75.33
CA GLN A 348 71.00 -92.26 75.01
C GLN A 348 72.47 -91.93 75.35
N GLN A 349 72.96 -90.73 75.01
CA GLN A 349 74.32 -90.30 75.37
C GLN A 349 74.51 -90.16 76.88
N GLN A 350 73.49 -89.70 77.62
CA GLN A 350 73.55 -89.68 79.08
C GLN A 350 73.61 -91.10 79.67
N LEU A 351 72.88 -92.07 79.09
CA LEU A 351 72.95 -93.47 79.48
C LEU A 351 74.32 -94.10 79.13
N GLU A 352 74.91 -93.79 77.96
CA GLU A 352 76.22 -94.29 77.55
C GLU A 352 77.39 -93.69 78.36
N GLN A 353 77.32 -92.40 78.73
CA GLN A 353 78.30 -91.79 79.64
C GLN A 353 78.21 -92.37 81.05
N GLN A 354 77.00 -92.71 81.53
CA GLN A 354 76.87 -93.42 82.81
C GLN A 354 77.40 -94.87 82.75
N GLN A 355 77.31 -95.55 81.60
CA GLN A 355 77.80 -96.92 81.46
C GLN A 355 79.32 -97.04 81.27
N LYS A 356 80.03 -95.99 80.79
CA LYS A 356 81.50 -96.02 80.62
C LYS A 356 82.33 -95.67 81.87
N GLN A 357 81.70 -95.48 83.05
CA GLN A 357 82.43 -95.22 84.31
C GLN A 357 82.27 -96.32 85.40
N GLN A 358 81.80 -97.50 85.04
CA GLN A 358 82.15 -98.75 85.74
C GLN A 358 82.72 -99.75 84.72
N PRO A 359 83.56 -100.73 85.09
CA PRO A 359 84.55 -100.80 86.17
C PRO A 359 85.90 -101.40 85.68
N GLN A 360 86.94 -101.42 86.53
CA GLN A 360 87.87 -102.55 86.79
C GLN A 360 88.96 -102.07 87.75
#